data_AF-A0A7G8HBL8-F1
#
_entry.id   AF-A0A7G8HBL8-F1
#
_cell.length_a   1.000
_cell.length_b   1.000
_cell.length_c   1.000
_cell.angle_alpha   90.00
_cell.angle_beta   90.00
_cell.angle_gamma   90.00
#
_symmetry.space_group_name_H-M   'P 1'
#
loop_
_entity.id
_entity.type
_entity.pdbx_description
1 polymer ?
#
loop_
_entity_poly.entity_id
_entity_poly.type
_entity_poly.pdbx_seq_one_letter_code
_entity_poly.pdbx_strand_id
1 'polypeptide(L)'
;MRALVRPLLLLLVAALPARAVPLPLVCELTSEEVPSIKILLTERTALSLKGELVQGRETLGTFLTGQSNGYGSVWWSFNDQHDNSDGTSVLFKGDQHWNPHRRIPRPSETNRVLFVGLASDLWYWNNPYAPDHFRGNIDLLKAAAGFWTISDRCLGGRIVRG
;
A
#
# COMPACT_ATOMS: atom_id res chain seq x y z
N MET A 1 -2.11 58.16 29.71
CA MET A 1 -1.63 57.11 28.78
C MET A 1 -1.57 55.79 29.55
N ARG A 2 -2.46 54.84 29.29
CA ARG A 2 -2.44 53.49 29.90
C ARG A 2 -2.14 52.49 28.78
N ALA A 3 -0.94 51.89 28.80
CA ALA A 3 -0.58 50.81 27.89
C ALA A 3 -1.20 49.51 28.42
N LEU A 4 -2.14 48.94 27.67
CA LEU A 4 -2.69 47.61 27.91
C LEU A 4 -1.70 46.58 27.35
N VAL A 5 -0.95 45.90 28.21
CA VAL A 5 -0.14 44.74 27.81
C VAL A 5 -1.04 43.50 27.93
N ARG A 6 -1.48 42.97 26.79
CA ARG A 6 -2.22 41.69 26.70
C ARG A 6 -1.21 40.54 26.67
N PRO A 7 -1.35 39.50 27.51
CA PRO A 7 -0.48 38.33 27.43
C PRO A 7 -0.93 37.46 26.24
N LEU A 8 0.02 37.12 25.37
CA LEU A 8 -0.18 36.21 24.25
C LEU A 8 -0.09 34.78 24.80
N LEU A 9 -1.23 34.10 24.94
CA LEU A 9 -1.28 32.69 25.33
C LEU A 9 -0.87 31.82 24.13
N LEU A 10 0.35 31.26 24.16
CA LEU A 10 0.80 30.24 23.20
C LEU A 10 0.15 28.89 23.54
N LEU A 11 -0.88 28.50 22.79
CA LEU A 11 -1.41 27.14 22.79
C LEU A 11 -0.45 26.23 22.00
N LEU A 12 0.42 25.50 22.70
CA LEU A 12 1.08 24.32 22.14
C LEU A 12 0.05 23.20 22.01
N VAL A 13 -0.50 23.03 20.81
CA VAL A 13 -1.25 21.82 20.45
C VAL A 13 -0.22 20.73 20.16
N ALA A 14 0.04 19.87 21.14
CA ALA A 14 0.80 18.65 20.91
C ALA A 14 -0.05 17.72 20.02
N ALA A 15 0.27 17.67 18.73
CA ALA A 15 -0.33 16.70 17.83
C ALA A 15 0.17 15.29 18.23
N LEU A 16 -0.69 14.52 18.90
CA LEU A 16 -0.43 13.10 19.13
C LEU A 16 -0.38 12.40 17.77
N PRO A 17 0.68 11.64 17.44
CA PRO A 17 0.74 10.92 16.18
C PRO A 17 -0.39 9.90 16.15
N ALA A 18 -1.18 9.91 15.09
CA ALA A 18 -2.25 8.95 14.87
C ALA A 18 -1.65 7.53 14.87
N ARG A 19 -1.95 6.73 15.90
CA ARG A 19 -1.43 5.37 16.03
C ARG A 19 -2.08 4.46 14.97
N ALA A 20 -1.25 3.68 14.29
CA ALA A 20 -1.71 2.58 13.44
C ALA A 20 -2.41 1.52 14.31
N VAL A 21 -3.49 0.95 13.78
CA VAL A 21 -4.30 -0.07 14.46
C VAL A 21 -4.08 -1.41 13.75
N PRO A 22 -3.70 -2.48 14.47
CA PRO A 22 -3.59 -3.81 13.88
C PRO A 22 -4.90 -4.23 13.20
N LEU A 23 -4.79 -4.90 12.05
CA LEU A 23 -5.95 -5.50 11.41
C LEU A 23 -6.41 -6.73 12.20
N PRO A 24 -7.73 -6.97 12.29
CA PRO A 24 -8.26 -8.16 12.96
C PRO A 24 -7.84 -9.46 12.27
N LEU A 25 -7.51 -9.39 10.98
CA LEU A 25 -7.00 -10.48 10.15
C LEU A 25 -5.95 -9.92 9.19
N VAL A 26 -4.89 -10.69 8.93
CA VAL A 26 -3.89 -10.37 7.90
C VAL A 26 -4.56 -10.43 6.54
N CYS A 27 -4.40 -9.34 5.78
CA CYS A 27 -4.83 -9.26 4.41
C CYS A 27 -3.67 -9.68 3.49
N GLU A 28 -3.78 -10.88 2.93
CA GLU A 28 -2.78 -11.43 2.02
C GLU A 28 -3.12 -11.08 0.57
N LEU A 29 -2.10 -10.61 -0.16
CA LEU A 29 -2.09 -10.54 -1.61
C LEU A 29 -1.01 -11.48 -2.14
N THR A 30 -1.37 -12.40 -3.03
CA THR A 30 -0.46 -13.43 -3.55
C THR A 30 -0.20 -13.16 -5.02
N SER A 31 1.06 -13.15 -5.44
CA SER A 31 1.37 -13.06 -6.87
C SER A 31 0.82 -14.27 -7.62
N GLU A 32 0.14 -14.03 -8.75
CA GLU A 32 -0.38 -15.09 -9.61
C GLU A 32 0.74 -15.75 -10.43
N GLU A 33 1.81 -15.00 -10.73
CA GLU A 33 2.96 -15.48 -11.48
C GLU A 33 3.95 -16.25 -10.60
N VAL A 34 4.16 -15.81 -9.36
CA VAL A 34 5.10 -16.42 -8.41
C VAL A 34 4.47 -16.52 -7.01
N PRO A 35 3.70 -17.58 -6.69
CA PRO A 35 2.92 -17.67 -5.45
C PRO A 35 3.71 -17.68 -4.14
N SER A 36 5.03 -17.87 -4.19
CA SER A 36 5.92 -17.74 -3.03
C SER A 36 6.18 -16.29 -2.61
N ILE A 37 5.79 -15.32 -3.46
CA ILE A 37 5.91 -13.89 -3.22
C ILE A 37 4.54 -13.33 -2.85
N LYS A 38 4.49 -12.63 -1.72
CA LYS A 38 3.24 -12.17 -1.10
C LYS A 38 3.40 -10.75 -0.58
N ILE A 39 2.29 -10.03 -0.48
CA ILE A 39 2.18 -8.81 0.32
C ILE A 39 1.26 -9.13 1.50
N LEU A 40 1.76 -8.94 2.71
CA LEU A 40 1.05 -9.23 3.96
C LEU A 40 0.68 -7.91 4.64
N LEU A 41 -0.53 -7.42 4.40
CA LEU A 41 -1.07 -6.22 5.02
C LEU A 41 -1.61 -6.55 6.42
N THR A 42 -1.05 -5.93 7.44
CA THR A 42 -1.29 -6.28 8.86
C THR A 42 -1.77 -5.09 9.69
N GLU A 43 -1.55 -3.86 9.22
CA GLU A 43 -1.86 -2.64 9.93
C GLU A 43 -2.81 -1.77 9.12
N ARG A 44 -3.72 -1.09 9.80
CA ARG A 44 -4.47 0.04 9.27
C ARG A 44 -3.88 1.34 9.79
N THR A 45 -3.62 2.27 8.89
CA THR A 45 -3.37 3.68 9.19
C THR A 45 -4.61 4.53 8.91
N ALA A 46 -4.54 5.84 9.17
CA ALA A 46 -5.63 6.75 8.84
C ALA A 46 -5.99 6.75 7.35
N LEU A 47 -5.04 6.45 6.46
CA LEU A 47 -5.17 6.64 5.00
C LEU A 47 -4.83 5.39 4.17
N SER A 48 -4.30 4.34 4.78
CA SER A 48 -3.78 3.17 4.08
C SER A 48 -3.88 1.89 4.89
N LEU A 49 -3.71 0.78 4.19
CA LEU A 49 -3.24 -0.47 4.76
C LEU A 49 -1.71 -0.51 4.64
N LYS A 50 -1.05 -1.02 5.67
CA LYS A 50 0.40 -1.16 5.75
C LYS A 50 0.73 -2.62 6.07
N GLY A 51 1.84 -3.07 5.51
CA GLY A 51 2.36 -4.40 5.70
C GLY A 51 3.72 -4.57 5.08
N GLU A 52 3.99 -5.77 4.61
CA GLU A 52 5.31 -6.18 4.13
C GLU A 52 5.22 -6.89 2.79
N LEU A 53 6.14 -6.61 1.88
CA LEU A 53 6.42 -7.45 0.72
C LEU A 53 7.38 -8.55 1.15
N VAL A 54 7.01 -9.81 0.93
CA VAL A 54 7.76 -10.98 1.39
C VAL A 54 8.01 -11.97 0.25
N GLN A 55 9.18 -12.61 0.28
CA GLN A 55 9.52 -13.73 -0.59
C GLN A 55 9.93 -14.92 0.28
N GLY A 56 9.05 -15.93 0.35
CA GLY A 56 9.22 -17.03 1.29
C GLY A 56 9.15 -16.56 2.75
N ARG A 57 10.30 -16.52 3.43
CA ARG A 57 10.42 -16.06 4.84
C ARG A 57 11.14 -14.71 4.97
N GLU A 58 11.60 -14.15 3.87
CA GLU A 58 12.35 -12.90 3.85
C GLU A 58 11.39 -11.73 3.64
N THR A 59 11.49 -10.71 4.49
CA THR A 59 10.82 -9.43 4.32
C THR A 59 11.71 -8.52 3.47
N LEU A 60 11.21 -8.12 2.31
CA LEU A 60 11.92 -7.28 1.35
C LEU A 60 11.75 -5.78 1.64
N GLY A 61 10.65 -5.40 2.28
CA GLY A 61 10.39 -4.02 2.67
C GLY A 61 8.95 -3.78 3.09
N THR A 62 8.68 -2.54 3.49
CA THR A 62 7.34 -2.09 3.87
C THR A 62 6.52 -1.79 2.63
N PHE A 63 5.30 -2.31 2.58
CA PHE A 63 4.34 -2.05 1.51
C PHE A 63 3.12 -1.33 2.07
N LEU A 64 2.65 -0.31 1.36
CA LEU A 64 1.44 0.43 1.68
C LEU A 64 0.51 0.42 0.47
N THR A 65 -0.79 0.37 0.73
CA THR A 65 -1.81 0.63 -0.29
C THR A 65 -2.98 1.39 0.29
N GLY A 66 -3.57 2.28 -0.50
CA GLY A 66 -4.67 3.11 -0.04
C GLY A 66 -5.45 3.72 -1.20
N GLN A 67 -6.40 4.59 -0.86
CA GLN A 67 -7.21 5.30 -1.83
C GLN A 67 -7.34 6.77 -1.42
N SER A 68 -7.05 7.68 -2.34
CA SER A 68 -7.21 9.12 -2.11
C SER A 68 -8.69 9.49 -1.97
N ASN A 69 -9.09 10.11 -0.85
CA ASN A 69 -10.40 10.76 -0.64
C ASN A 69 -11.66 9.93 -1.01
N GLY A 70 -11.62 8.60 -0.93
CA GLY A 70 -12.78 7.71 -1.10
C GLY A 70 -13.35 7.56 -2.53
N TYR A 71 -12.98 8.46 -3.44
CA TYR A 71 -13.33 8.44 -4.88
C TYR A 71 -12.11 8.61 -5.80
N GLY A 72 -10.93 8.89 -5.25
CA GLY A 72 -9.70 9.07 -6.03
C GLY A 72 -8.99 7.75 -6.35
N SER A 73 -7.83 7.89 -7.01
CA SER A 73 -6.98 6.78 -7.42
C SER A 73 -6.57 5.91 -6.23
N VAL A 74 -6.56 4.60 -6.47
CA VAL A 74 -5.96 3.63 -5.55
C VAL A 74 -4.47 3.63 -5.84
N TRP A 75 -3.68 3.61 -4.80
CA TRP A 75 -2.23 3.75 -4.89
C TRP A 75 -1.53 2.64 -4.12
N TRP A 76 -0.27 2.44 -4.45
CA TRP A 76 0.67 1.60 -3.71
C TRP A 76 1.94 2.40 -3.43
N SER A 77 2.67 2.00 -2.39
CA SER A 77 4.01 2.49 -2.09
C SER A 77 4.85 1.37 -1.49
N PHE A 78 6.13 1.37 -1.80
CA PHE A 78 7.11 0.42 -1.30
C PHE A 78 8.37 1.16 -0.79
N ASN A 79 8.97 0.65 0.28
CA ASN A 79 10.17 1.22 0.90
C ASN A 79 10.98 0.12 1.61
N ASP A 80 12.29 0.06 1.35
CA ASP A 80 13.24 -0.89 1.97
C ASP A 80 14.24 -0.21 2.93
N GLN A 81 13.95 1.04 3.35
CA GLN A 81 14.81 1.96 4.12
C GLN A 81 15.90 2.66 3.31
N HIS A 82 16.23 2.21 2.11
CA HIS A 82 17.25 2.82 1.25
C HIS A 82 16.63 3.70 0.18
N ASP A 83 15.51 3.26 -0.37
CA ASP A 83 14.76 3.99 -1.38
C ASP A 83 13.25 3.86 -1.14
N ASN A 84 12.47 4.67 -1.84
CA ASN A 84 11.02 4.55 -1.87
C ASN A 84 10.49 4.77 -3.27
N SER A 85 9.38 4.10 -3.58
CA SER A 85 8.60 4.39 -4.78
C SER A 85 7.11 4.25 -4.50
N ASP A 86 6.30 4.84 -5.36
CA ASP A 86 4.86 4.79 -5.32
C ASP A 86 4.25 4.82 -6.72
N GLY A 87 3.00 4.38 -6.80
CA GLY A 87 2.31 4.32 -8.08
C GLY A 87 0.83 4.04 -7.94
N THR A 88 0.21 3.69 -9.07
CA THR A 88 -1.23 3.42 -9.14
C THR A 88 -1.52 1.93 -9.02
N SER A 89 -2.53 1.60 -8.22
CA SER A 89 -3.10 0.25 -8.14
C SER A 89 -4.39 0.18 -8.96
N VAL A 90 -4.52 -0.86 -9.77
CA VAL A 90 -5.71 -1.10 -10.59
C VAL A 90 -6.42 -2.34 -10.05
N LEU A 91 -7.65 -2.18 -9.57
CA LEU A 91 -8.42 -3.25 -8.93
C LEU A 91 -9.37 -3.94 -9.93
N PHE A 92 -9.56 -5.24 -9.73
CA PHE A 92 -10.39 -6.07 -10.60
C PHE A 92 -11.28 -7.04 -9.81
N LYS A 93 -12.41 -7.42 -10.40
CA LYS A 93 -13.20 -8.59 -10.03
C LYS A 93 -13.09 -9.61 -11.17
N GLY A 94 -12.25 -10.64 -10.99
CA GLY A 94 -11.83 -11.48 -12.11
C GLY A 94 -11.11 -10.63 -13.15
N ASP A 95 -11.65 -10.55 -14.37
CA ASP A 95 -11.10 -9.73 -15.45
C ASP A 95 -11.82 -8.38 -15.61
N GLN A 96 -12.78 -8.07 -14.74
CA GLN A 96 -13.52 -6.81 -14.80
C GLN A 96 -12.84 -5.73 -13.97
N HIS A 97 -12.40 -4.66 -14.64
CA HIS A 97 -11.83 -3.48 -14.01
C HIS A 97 -12.85 -2.76 -13.11
N TRP A 98 -12.46 -2.47 -11.87
CA TRP A 98 -13.20 -1.59 -10.98
C TRP A 98 -12.99 -0.12 -11.36
N ASN A 99 -14.08 0.58 -11.64
CA ASN A 99 -14.06 2.01 -11.92
C ASN A 99 -14.85 2.75 -10.82
N PRO A 100 -14.26 3.76 -10.14
CA PRO A 100 -14.94 4.50 -9.06
C PRO A 100 -16.20 5.25 -9.52
N HIS A 101 -16.34 5.52 -10.82
CA HIS A 101 -17.50 6.17 -11.43
C HIS A 101 -18.55 5.17 -11.93
N ARG A 102 -18.33 3.86 -11.75
CA ARG A 102 -19.28 2.79 -12.11
C ARG A 102 -19.76 2.06 -10.86
N ARG A 103 -20.94 1.45 -10.96
CA ARG A 103 -21.54 0.68 -9.85
C ARG A 103 -21.00 -0.75 -9.72
N ILE A 104 -20.45 -1.30 -10.81
CA ILE A 104 -20.04 -2.71 -10.92
C ILE A 104 -18.66 -2.78 -11.60
N PRO A 105 -17.73 -3.63 -11.11
CA PRO A 105 -17.82 -4.33 -9.83
C PRO A 105 -17.85 -3.35 -8.66
N ARG A 106 -18.35 -3.76 -7.49
CA ARG A 106 -18.18 -2.92 -6.29
C ARG A 106 -16.73 -3.02 -5.83
N PRO A 107 -16.17 -1.98 -5.20
CA PRO A 107 -14.81 -2.08 -4.70
C PRO A 107 -14.63 -3.25 -3.73
N SER A 108 -15.60 -3.48 -2.84
CA SER A 108 -15.61 -4.58 -1.87
C SER A 108 -15.70 -5.98 -2.48
N GLU A 109 -15.95 -6.08 -3.79
CA GLU A 109 -16.01 -7.33 -4.54
C GLU A 109 -14.76 -7.57 -5.37
N THR A 110 -13.79 -6.64 -5.35
CA THR A 110 -12.53 -6.82 -6.06
C THR A 110 -11.71 -7.91 -5.38
N ASN A 111 -11.07 -8.75 -6.19
CA ASN A 111 -10.32 -9.92 -5.76
C ASN A 111 -8.95 -10.02 -6.45
N ARG A 112 -8.60 -9.05 -7.30
CA ARG A 112 -7.31 -8.98 -8.00
C ARG A 112 -6.83 -7.53 -8.09
N VAL A 113 -5.52 -7.34 -8.10
CA VAL A 113 -4.89 -6.02 -8.28
C VAL A 113 -3.67 -6.11 -9.19
N LEU A 114 -3.45 -5.05 -9.96
CA LEU A 114 -2.21 -4.80 -10.69
C LEU A 114 -1.54 -3.55 -10.10
N PHE A 115 -0.26 -3.67 -9.72
CA PHE A 115 0.55 -2.55 -9.24
C PHE A 115 1.33 -1.95 -10.40
N VAL A 116 0.79 -0.89 -10.98
CA VAL A 116 1.39 -0.25 -12.17
C VAL A 116 2.72 0.39 -11.77
N GLY A 117 3.79 0.03 -12.49
CA GLY A 117 5.13 0.58 -12.29
C GLY A 117 6.04 -0.24 -11.37
N LEU A 118 5.49 -1.09 -10.49
CA LEU A 118 6.26 -1.74 -9.41
C LEU A 118 7.50 -2.50 -9.91
N ALA A 119 7.38 -3.29 -10.99
CA ALA A 119 8.53 -4.01 -11.55
C ALA A 119 9.61 -3.07 -12.12
N SER A 120 9.20 -1.96 -12.74
CA SER A 120 10.14 -0.96 -13.25
C SER A 120 10.86 -0.27 -12.09
N ASP A 121 10.13 0.07 -11.03
CA ASP A 121 10.72 0.71 -9.85
C ASP A 121 11.73 -0.23 -9.17
N LEU A 122 11.37 -1.51 -8.98
CA LEU A 122 12.28 -2.52 -8.43
C LEU A 122 13.50 -2.79 -9.33
N TRP A 123 13.37 -2.65 -10.65
CA TRP A 123 14.48 -2.81 -11.58
C TRP A 123 15.53 -1.70 -11.45
N TYR A 124 15.08 -0.46 -11.21
CA TYR A 124 15.93 0.72 -11.07
C TYR A 124 16.19 1.11 -9.61
N TRP A 125 15.88 0.22 -8.67
CA TRP A 125 15.94 0.50 -7.24
C TRP A 125 17.33 0.94 -6.79
N ASN A 126 17.40 2.04 -6.06
CA ASN A 126 18.68 2.58 -5.61
C ASN A 126 19.04 2.10 -4.21
N ASN A 127 19.78 0.99 -4.13
CA ASN A 127 20.40 0.54 -2.88
C ASN A 127 21.94 0.51 -3.02
N PRO A 128 22.67 1.49 -2.45
CA PRO A 128 24.13 1.58 -2.61
C PRO A 128 24.89 0.41 -1.96
N TYR A 129 24.27 -0.32 -1.04
CA TYR A 129 24.88 -1.45 -0.34
C TYR A 129 24.58 -2.80 -1.04
N ALA A 130 23.53 -2.85 -1.85
CA ALA A 130 23.11 -4.05 -2.57
C ALA A 130 22.44 -3.70 -3.92
N PRO A 131 23.20 -3.19 -4.90
CA PRO A 131 22.65 -2.58 -6.13
C PRO A 131 21.83 -3.55 -7.00
N ASP A 132 22.07 -4.85 -6.88
CA ASP A 132 21.35 -5.87 -7.65
C ASP A 132 20.31 -6.65 -6.83
N HIS A 133 20.04 -6.26 -5.58
CA HIS A 133 19.16 -7.03 -4.68
C HIS A 133 17.78 -7.30 -5.29
N PHE A 134 17.15 -6.27 -5.87
CA PHE A 134 15.87 -6.44 -6.56
C PHE A 134 16.03 -6.70 -8.07
N ARG A 135 16.95 -6.01 -8.74
CA ARG A 135 17.18 -6.18 -10.18
C ARG A 135 17.60 -7.60 -10.57
N GLY A 136 18.40 -8.26 -9.74
CA GLY A 136 18.85 -9.64 -9.95
C GLY A 136 17.78 -10.69 -9.63
N ASN A 137 16.66 -10.29 -9.04
CA ASN A 137 15.60 -11.19 -8.59
C ASN A 137 14.48 -11.28 -9.63
N ILE A 138 14.67 -12.14 -10.63
CA ILE A 138 13.75 -12.29 -11.76
C ILE A 138 12.34 -12.71 -11.31
N ASP A 139 12.24 -13.55 -10.29
CA ASP A 139 10.95 -13.99 -9.76
C ASP A 139 10.18 -12.82 -9.12
N LEU A 140 10.88 -11.96 -8.38
CA LEU A 140 10.30 -10.72 -7.85
C LEU A 140 9.82 -9.78 -8.96
N LEU A 141 10.62 -9.58 -10.01
CA LEU A 141 10.24 -8.72 -11.13
C LEU A 141 9.04 -9.26 -11.90
N LYS A 142 8.96 -10.59 -12.10
CA LYS A 142 7.78 -11.26 -12.67
C LYS A 142 6.55 -11.05 -11.80
N ALA A 143 6.68 -11.28 -10.49
CA ALA A 143 5.59 -11.08 -9.55
C ALA A 143 5.08 -9.63 -9.56
N ALA A 144 6.00 -8.67 -9.55
CA ALA A 144 5.71 -7.24 -9.56
C ALA A 144 5.05 -6.76 -10.86
N ALA A 145 5.36 -7.39 -12.00
CA ALA A 145 4.78 -7.04 -13.30
C ALA A 145 3.38 -7.66 -13.51
N GLY A 146 3.05 -8.70 -12.74
CA GLY A 146 1.84 -9.49 -12.89
C GLY A 146 0.69 -9.08 -11.98
N PHE A 147 -0.39 -9.86 -12.07
CA PHE A 147 -1.55 -9.73 -11.19
C PHE A 147 -1.30 -10.35 -9.81
N TRP A 148 -1.96 -9.78 -8.83
CA TRP A 148 -1.98 -10.27 -7.46
C TRP A 148 -3.41 -10.62 -7.08
N THR A 149 -3.61 -11.86 -6.63
CA THR A 149 -4.88 -12.29 -6.05
C THR A 149 -5.00 -11.72 -4.64
N ILE A 150 -6.13 -11.07 -4.36
CA ILE A 150 -6.48 -10.54 -3.05
C ILE A 150 -7.25 -11.64 -2.31
N SER A 151 -6.78 -12.02 -1.12
CA SER A 151 -7.49 -13.00 -0.28
C SER A 151 -8.90 -12.51 0.08
N ASP A 152 -9.81 -13.45 0.24
CA ASP A 152 -11.21 -13.23 0.66
C ASP A 152 -11.34 -12.56 2.05
N ARG A 153 -10.28 -12.61 2.85
CA ARG A 153 -10.15 -11.91 4.13
C ARG A 153 -9.94 -10.41 3.97
N CYS A 154 -9.60 -9.94 2.76
CA CYS A 154 -9.57 -8.54 2.40
C CYS A 154 -10.82 -8.21 1.58
N LEU A 155 -11.69 -7.33 2.07
CA LEU A 155 -12.87 -6.90 1.33
C LEU A 155 -12.51 -5.91 0.19
N GLY A 156 -11.82 -6.42 -0.84
CA GLY A 156 -11.51 -5.70 -2.07
C GLY A 156 -10.73 -4.39 -1.89
N GLY A 157 -9.65 -4.45 -1.09
CA GLY A 157 -8.76 -3.32 -0.85
C GLY A 157 -9.40 -2.15 -0.09
N ARG A 158 -10.66 -2.26 0.32
CA ARG A 158 -11.33 -1.29 1.18
C ARG A 158 -11.69 -1.97 2.48
N ILE A 159 -11.62 -1.21 3.55
CA ILE A 159 -12.39 -1.58 4.73
C ILE A 159 -13.50 -0.56 4.86
N VAL A 160 -14.72 -1.09 5.04
CA VAL A 160 -15.94 -0.33 5.28
C VAL A 160 -15.64 0.71 6.36
N ARG A 161 -15.89 2.00 6.05
CA ARG A 161 -16.01 3.01 7.09
C ARG A 161 -17.28 2.62 7.87
N GLY A 162 -17.10 2.25 9.14
CA GLY A 162 -18.22 2.11 10.07
C GLY A 162 -19.02 3.41 10.14
#